data_AF-A0A7X3I0B8-F1
#
_entry.id   AF-A0A7X3I0B8-F1
#
_cell.length_a   1.000
_cell.length_b   1.000
_cell.length_c   1.000
_cell.angle_alpha   90.00
_cell.angle_beta   90.00
_cell.angle_gamma   90.00
#
_symmetry.space_group_name_H-M   'P 1'
#
loop_
_entity.id
_entity.type
_entity.pdbx_description
1 polymer ?
#
loop_
_entity_poly.entity_id
_entity_poly.type
_entity_poly.pdbx_seq_one_letter_code
_entity_poly.pdbx_strand_id
1 'polypeptide(L)'
;MITLTSRHGLLAGLALILLTNAVALAGVWYNRQDQPESSLLLSERELLRDHEGPSRENSGLALRLDWRSPRPADSGNRYERRPLQQEQLLALGFAPLAEDDADYRQRHGKRQVLVVLELDGPAYQAELRRTEAELQQASRALAQLPDDEQLQVRERLAREDLARERQHDSRLFAVDVGLDAASLRQRYPDRSRYALVPGTVSAWCDCSGKVRQLSGQIDQLYNSSLNVPHAWRSLLAKRLPASHSDEPRPGFQARVNYGQRLEPWISAIHGLAE
;
A
#
# COMPACT_ATOMS: atom_id res chain seq x y z
N MET A 1 -41.79 -29.50 -19.23
CA MET A 1 -41.69 -28.10 -19.67
C MET A 1 -42.42 -27.23 -18.66
N ILE A 2 -41.71 -26.52 -17.79
CA ILE A 2 -42.34 -25.61 -16.83
C ILE A 2 -42.65 -24.32 -17.58
N THR A 3 -43.91 -24.10 -17.95
CA THR A 3 -44.38 -22.86 -18.55
C THR A 3 -44.51 -21.81 -17.46
N LEU A 4 -43.43 -21.07 -17.16
CA LEU A 4 -43.53 -19.86 -16.34
C LEU A 4 -44.43 -18.86 -17.08
N THR A 5 -45.62 -18.60 -16.54
CA THR A 5 -46.44 -17.46 -16.97
C THR A 5 -45.66 -16.16 -16.69
N SER A 6 -45.78 -15.17 -17.59
CA SER A 6 -44.95 -13.95 -17.60
C SER A 6 -44.88 -13.23 -16.25
N ARG A 7 -45.96 -13.28 -15.46
CA ARG A 7 -46.02 -12.72 -14.09
C ARG A 7 -45.10 -13.41 -13.10
N HIS A 8 -44.98 -14.74 -13.15
CA HIS A 8 -44.10 -15.50 -12.26
C HIS A 8 -42.63 -15.31 -12.64
N GLY A 9 -42.33 -15.17 -13.94
CA GLY A 9 -40.98 -14.81 -14.40
C GLY A 9 -40.54 -13.42 -13.95
N LEU A 10 -41.44 -12.43 -14.03
CA LEU A 10 -41.19 -11.08 -13.53
C LEU A 10 -40.97 -11.05 -12.01
N LEU A 11 -41.79 -11.75 -11.23
CA LEU A 11 -41.64 -11.83 -9.78
C LEU A 11 -40.33 -12.53 -9.39
N ALA A 12 -39.96 -13.61 -10.07
CA ALA A 12 -38.69 -14.28 -9.83
C ALA A 12 -37.48 -13.38 -10.17
N GLY A 13 -37.55 -12.65 -11.28
CA GLY A 13 -36.52 -11.68 -11.66
C GLY A 13 -36.37 -10.54 -10.64
N LEU A 14 -37.49 -9.96 -10.20
CA LEU A 14 -37.50 -8.92 -9.17
C LEU A 14 -36.94 -9.45 -7.83
N ALA A 15 -37.38 -10.63 -7.41
CA ALA A 15 -36.90 -11.26 -6.18
C ALA A 15 -35.39 -11.51 -6.24
N LEU A 16 -34.86 -11.95 -7.38
CA LEU A 16 -33.43 -12.15 -7.57
C LEU A 16 -32.66 -10.82 -7.45
N ILE A 17 -33.14 -9.75 -8.10
CA ILE A 17 -32.51 -8.41 -8.01
C ILE A 17 -32.52 -7.90 -6.57
N LEU A 18 -33.64 -8.03 -5.85
CA LEU A 18 -33.72 -7.58 -4.46
C LEU A 18 -32.79 -8.40 -3.56
N LEU A 19 -32.71 -9.72 -3.76
CA LEU A 19 -31.84 -10.59 -2.99
C LEU A 19 -30.36 -10.27 -3.20
N THR A 20 -29.91 -10.06 -4.44
CA THR A 20 -28.51 -9.74 -4.73
C THR A 20 -28.10 -8.39 -4.14
N ASN A 21 -28.97 -7.38 -4.24
CA ASN A 21 -28.73 -6.08 -3.61
C ASN A 21 -28.73 -6.17 -2.08
N ALA A 22 -29.63 -6.96 -1.49
CA ALA A 22 -29.67 -7.17 -0.04
C ALA A 22 -28.38 -7.82 0.47
N VAL A 23 -27.85 -8.84 -0.22
CA VAL A 23 -26.57 -9.48 0.14
C VAL A 23 -25.41 -8.48 0.03
N ALA A 24 -25.36 -7.67 -1.02
CA ALA A 24 -24.31 -6.66 -1.19
C ALA A 24 -24.34 -5.60 -0.07
N LEU A 25 -25.53 -5.08 0.25
CA LEU A 25 -25.71 -4.09 1.33
C LEU A 25 -25.41 -4.69 2.71
N ALA A 26 -25.80 -5.93 2.96
CA ALA A 26 -25.47 -6.64 4.19
C ALA A 26 -23.95 -6.81 4.34
N GLY A 27 -23.23 -7.09 3.25
CA GLY A 27 -21.77 -7.17 3.24
C GLY A 27 -21.10 -5.83 3.59
N VAL A 28 -21.62 -4.72 3.07
CA VAL A 28 -21.14 -3.36 3.39
C VAL A 28 -21.45 -3.02 4.84
N TRP A 29 -22.67 -3.31 5.30
CA TRP A 29 -23.09 -3.08 6.67
C TRP A 29 -22.19 -3.85 7.64
N TYR A 30 -21.98 -5.15 7.40
CA TYR A 30 -21.09 -5.98 8.22
C TYR A 30 -19.63 -5.49 8.21
N ASN A 31 -19.10 -5.09 7.05
CA ASN A 31 -17.73 -4.56 6.97
C ASN A 31 -17.58 -3.28 7.82
N ARG A 32 -18.60 -2.43 7.83
CA ARG A 32 -18.59 -1.14 8.55
C ARG A 32 -19.20 -1.23 9.96
N GLN A 33 -19.62 -2.42 10.38
CA GLN A 33 -20.21 -2.64 11.68
C GLN A 33 -19.13 -2.55 12.77
N ASP A 34 -19.53 -2.04 13.93
CA ASP A 34 -18.69 -1.87 15.12
C ASP A 34 -17.46 -0.97 14.89
N GLN A 35 -16.44 -1.12 15.75
CA GLN A 35 -15.19 -0.41 15.59
C GLN A 35 -14.43 -0.97 14.37
N PRO A 36 -13.96 -0.12 13.44
CA PRO A 36 -13.11 -0.55 12.34
C PRO A 36 -11.89 -1.34 12.82
N GLU A 37 -11.43 -2.27 11.97
CA GLU A 37 -10.18 -2.99 12.15
C GLU A 37 -9.02 -2.01 12.37
N SER A 38 -8.96 -0.97 11.53
CA SER A 38 -8.05 0.15 11.64
C SER A 38 -8.65 1.43 11.07
N SER A 39 -8.18 2.57 11.53
CA SER A 39 -8.61 3.90 11.09
C SER A 39 -7.40 4.81 10.97
N LEU A 40 -6.92 5.00 9.74
CA LEU A 40 -5.73 5.79 9.44
C LEU A 40 -6.13 7.19 8.94
N LEU A 41 -5.41 8.21 9.40
CA LEU A 41 -5.51 9.56 8.85
C LEU A 41 -4.41 9.75 7.80
N LEU A 42 -4.75 9.50 6.55
CA LEU A 42 -3.82 9.54 5.42
C LEU A 42 -3.83 10.94 4.78
N SER A 43 -2.68 11.38 4.27
CA SER A 43 -2.52 12.66 3.57
C SER A 43 -2.36 12.46 2.06
N GLU A 44 -2.13 13.55 1.33
CA GLU A 44 -1.77 13.52 -0.09
C GLU A 44 -0.48 12.75 -0.39
N ARG A 45 0.33 12.47 0.64
CA ARG A 45 1.55 11.65 0.56
C ARG A 45 1.25 10.17 0.46
N GLU A 46 0.16 9.71 1.07
CA GLU A 46 -0.23 8.30 1.12
C GLU A 46 -1.41 7.96 0.19
N LEU A 47 -2.07 8.97 -0.37
CA LEU A 47 -3.23 8.82 -1.26
C LEU A 47 -3.00 9.56 -2.57
N LEU A 48 -2.89 8.78 -3.66
CA LEU A 48 -2.72 9.29 -5.01
C LEU A 48 -4.01 9.08 -5.81
N ARG A 49 -4.29 9.93 -6.81
CA ARG A 49 -5.35 9.61 -7.76
C ARG A 49 -4.98 8.31 -8.48
N ASP A 50 -5.90 7.34 -8.49
CA ASP A 50 -5.67 6.10 -9.22
C ASP A 50 -5.67 6.38 -10.73
N HIS A 51 -4.90 5.62 -11.49
CA HIS A 51 -4.75 5.87 -12.92
C HIS A 51 -6.05 5.52 -13.64
N GLU A 52 -6.71 6.53 -14.22
CA GLU A 52 -7.83 6.33 -15.14
C GLU A 52 -7.28 5.71 -16.43
N GLY A 53 -7.47 4.40 -16.61
CA GLY A 53 -7.25 3.76 -17.91
C GLY A 53 -8.11 4.42 -19.00
N PRO A 54 -7.81 4.21 -20.30
CA PRO A 54 -8.42 4.94 -21.43
C PRO A 54 -9.95 4.79 -21.58
N SER A 55 -10.62 4.03 -20.72
CA SER A 55 -12.05 3.83 -20.72
C SER A 55 -12.78 4.98 -20.00
N ARG A 56 -13.23 5.97 -20.79
CA ARG A 56 -14.13 7.08 -20.41
C ARG A 56 -15.49 6.65 -19.84
N GLU A 57 -15.73 5.36 -19.64
CA GLU A 57 -17.01 4.81 -19.14
C GLU A 57 -17.06 4.72 -17.62
N ASN A 58 -15.90 4.71 -16.94
CA ASN A 58 -15.86 4.68 -15.48
C ASN A 58 -15.89 6.10 -14.94
N SER A 59 -17.08 6.58 -14.60
CA SER A 59 -17.23 7.91 -14.03
C SER A 59 -16.63 8.00 -12.60
N GLY A 60 -16.43 6.87 -11.91
CA GLY A 60 -15.93 6.84 -10.54
C GLY A 60 -14.50 7.39 -10.39
N LEU A 61 -14.29 8.19 -9.34
CA LEU A 61 -12.95 8.61 -8.90
C LEU A 61 -12.47 7.64 -7.82
N ALA A 62 -11.23 7.17 -7.94
CA ALA A 62 -10.59 6.36 -6.92
C ALA A 62 -9.24 6.94 -6.50
N LEU A 63 -8.86 6.68 -5.25
CA LEU A 63 -7.55 7.00 -4.70
C LEU A 63 -6.79 5.71 -4.45
N ARG A 64 -5.55 5.62 -4.92
CA ARG A 64 -4.66 4.51 -4.65
C ARG A 64 -3.77 4.80 -3.45
N LEU A 65 -3.58 3.80 -2.59
CA LEU A 65 -2.58 3.84 -1.52
C LEU A 65 -1.16 3.90 -2.10
N ASP A 66 -0.41 4.91 -1.70
CA ASP A 66 1.03 4.96 -1.91
C ASP A 66 1.72 4.41 -0.66
N TRP A 67 2.40 3.28 -0.81
CA TRP A 67 3.06 2.56 0.28
C TRP A 67 4.46 2.13 -0.13
N ARG A 68 5.34 2.00 0.86
CA ARG A 68 6.76 1.69 0.66
C ARG A 68 7.16 0.46 1.46
N SER A 69 8.25 -0.18 1.06
CA SER A 69 8.94 -1.16 1.90
C SER A 69 10.19 -0.52 2.49
N PRO A 70 10.57 -0.85 3.73
CA PRO A 70 11.84 -0.39 4.30
C PRO A 70 13.01 -0.78 3.39
N ARG A 71 14.04 0.06 3.34
CA ARG A 71 15.27 -0.29 2.59
C ARG A 71 16.10 -1.32 3.36
N PRO A 72 16.89 -2.18 2.68
CA PRO A 72 17.94 -2.96 3.34
C PRO A 72 18.90 -2.05 4.11
N ALA A 73 19.54 -2.54 5.18
CA ALA A 73 20.47 -1.75 5.98
C ALA A 73 21.62 -1.16 5.14
N ASP A 74 22.16 -1.98 4.24
CA ASP A 74 23.38 -1.67 3.48
C ASP A 74 23.12 -1.18 2.05
N SER A 75 21.86 -0.89 1.71
CA SER A 75 21.50 -0.41 0.38
C SER A 75 21.75 1.08 0.23
N GLY A 76 22.54 1.45 -0.78
CA GLY A 76 22.65 2.82 -1.29
C GLY A 76 21.57 3.18 -2.31
N ASN A 77 20.71 2.24 -2.72
CA ASN A 77 19.64 2.48 -3.67
C ASN A 77 18.32 2.76 -2.93
N ARG A 78 17.81 3.99 -3.06
CA ARG A 78 16.57 4.40 -2.37
C ARG A 78 15.32 3.61 -2.79
N TYR A 79 15.33 2.97 -3.95
CA TYR A 79 14.22 2.21 -4.49
C TYR A 79 14.29 0.72 -4.14
N GLU A 80 15.37 0.28 -3.50
CA GLU A 80 15.55 -1.11 -3.12
C GLU A 80 14.62 -1.46 -1.97
N ARG A 81 13.86 -2.54 -2.15
CA ARG A 81 12.92 -3.04 -1.16
C ARG A 81 13.61 -4.12 -0.36
N ARG A 82 13.53 -4.05 0.96
CA ARG A 82 14.00 -5.14 1.82
C ARG A 82 13.24 -6.42 1.47
N PRO A 83 13.92 -7.48 1.04
CA PRO A 83 13.25 -8.75 0.77
C PRO A 83 12.78 -9.39 2.07
N LEU A 84 11.71 -10.19 1.96
CA LEU A 84 11.30 -11.12 3.00
C LEU A 84 12.33 -12.25 3.10
N GLN A 85 12.68 -12.59 4.33
CA GLN A 85 13.67 -13.62 4.62
C GLN A 85 13.05 -15.02 4.59
N GLN A 86 13.90 -16.04 4.46
CA GLN A 86 13.48 -17.44 4.36
C GLN A 86 12.53 -17.85 5.49
N GLU A 87 12.83 -17.49 6.74
CA GLU A 87 12.01 -17.85 7.90
C GLU A 87 10.60 -17.30 7.80
N GLN A 88 10.46 -16.06 7.32
CA GLN A 88 9.17 -15.42 7.10
C GLN A 88 8.40 -16.15 6.00
N LEU A 89 9.06 -16.51 4.90
CA LEU A 89 8.42 -17.20 3.78
C LEU A 89 7.94 -18.60 4.16
N LEU A 90 8.74 -19.34 4.92
CA LEU A 90 8.33 -20.64 5.46
C LEU A 90 7.11 -20.50 6.38
N ALA A 91 7.05 -19.48 7.22
CA ALA A 91 5.89 -19.18 8.06
C ALA A 91 4.62 -18.81 7.26
N LEU A 92 4.79 -18.31 6.03
CA LEU A 92 3.68 -18.04 5.09
C LEU A 92 3.27 -19.27 4.27
N GLY A 93 3.89 -20.44 4.50
CA GLY A 93 3.57 -21.70 3.82
C GLY A 93 4.24 -21.86 2.45
N PHE A 94 5.34 -21.16 2.20
CA PHE A 94 6.24 -21.50 1.09
C PHE A 94 7.04 -22.76 1.43
N ALA A 95 7.33 -23.57 0.41
CA ALA A 95 8.13 -24.78 0.60
C ALA A 95 9.60 -24.39 0.85
N PRO A 96 10.38 -25.18 1.60
CA PRO A 96 11.82 -24.97 1.66
C PRO A 96 12.45 -25.12 0.28
N LEU A 97 13.54 -24.39 0.04
CA LEU A 97 14.30 -24.49 -1.21
C LEU A 97 14.98 -25.86 -1.28
N ALA A 98 14.67 -26.65 -2.30
CA ALA A 98 15.41 -27.88 -2.61
C ALA A 98 16.73 -27.55 -3.34
N GLU A 99 17.74 -28.42 -3.23
CA GLU A 99 19.09 -28.17 -3.78
C GLU A 99 19.09 -27.89 -5.30
N ASP A 100 18.14 -28.41 -6.07
CA ASP A 100 18.07 -28.30 -7.54
C ASP A 100 16.89 -27.44 -8.05
N ASP A 101 16.28 -26.61 -7.21
CA ASP A 101 15.07 -25.85 -7.57
C ASP A 101 15.35 -24.47 -8.19
N ALA A 102 15.88 -24.45 -9.42
CA ALA A 102 16.10 -23.21 -10.17
C ALA A 102 14.80 -22.48 -10.57
N ASP A 103 13.70 -23.22 -10.75
CA ASP A 103 12.41 -22.71 -11.22
C ASP A 103 11.39 -22.49 -10.09
N TYR A 104 11.86 -22.29 -8.86
CA TYR A 104 11.04 -22.24 -7.65
C TYR A 104 9.82 -21.32 -7.79
N ARG A 105 10.04 -20.12 -8.35
CA ARG A 105 8.98 -19.12 -8.53
C ARG A 105 7.83 -19.64 -9.40
N GLN A 106 8.12 -20.38 -10.46
CA GLN A 106 7.10 -20.92 -11.36
C GLN A 106 6.30 -22.05 -10.71
N ARG A 107 6.95 -22.87 -9.87
CA ARG A 107 6.33 -24.00 -9.18
C ARG A 107 5.46 -23.61 -7.99
N HIS A 108 5.90 -22.61 -7.22
CA HIS A 108 5.28 -22.28 -5.94
C HIS A 108 4.35 -21.06 -5.98
N GLY A 109 4.34 -20.32 -7.10
CA GLY A 109 3.37 -19.25 -7.35
C GLY A 109 3.39 -18.13 -6.31
N LYS A 110 2.22 -17.51 -6.11
CA LYS A 110 2.00 -16.43 -5.13
C LYS A 110 1.14 -16.94 -3.98
N ARG A 111 1.35 -16.40 -2.78
CA ARG A 111 0.53 -16.68 -1.60
C ARG A 111 -0.26 -15.45 -1.19
N GLN A 112 -1.53 -15.63 -0.86
CA GLN A 112 -2.33 -14.57 -0.23
C GLN A 112 -1.95 -14.46 1.24
N VAL A 113 -1.74 -13.22 1.69
CA VAL A 113 -1.27 -12.91 3.04
C VAL A 113 -1.96 -11.64 3.56
N LEU A 114 -1.83 -11.38 4.84
CA LEU A 114 -2.09 -10.09 5.45
C LEU A 114 -0.77 -9.32 5.55
N VAL A 115 -0.79 -8.08 5.09
CA VAL A 115 0.32 -7.12 5.18
C VAL A 115 0.01 -6.11 6.28
N VAL A 116 0.98 -5.84 7.14
CA VAL A 116 0.89 -4.79 8.16
C VAL A 116 1.45 -3.51 7.56
N LEU A 117 0.57 -2.52 7.37
CA LEU A 117 0.97 -1.16 7.02
C LEU A 117 1.11 -0.33 8.29
N GLU A 118 2.25 0.35 8.43
CA GLU A 118 2.57 1.29 9.50
C GLU A 118 2.56 2.71 8.95
N LEU A 119 1.74 3.59 9.53
CA LEU A 119 1.70 5.01 9.22
C LEU A 119 2.60 5.80 10.17
N ASP A 120 3.55 6.56 9.61
CA ASP A 120 4.36 7.55 10.35
C ASP A 120 4.96 6.99 11.66
N GLY A 121 5.48 5.76 11.56
CA GLY A 121 6.02 5.00 12.68
C GLY A 121 7.53 4.81 12.60
N PRO A 122 8.09 3.92 13.45
CA PRO A 122 9.51 3.60 13.48
C PRO A 122 10.17 3.35 12.12
N ALA A 123 9.48 2.73 11.16
CA ALA A 123 10.01 2.49 9.82
C ALA A 123 10.28 3.80 9.07
N TYR A 124 9.30 4.71 9.05
CA TYR A 124 9.48 6.05 8.46
C TYR A 124 10.57 6.84 9.19
N GLN A 125 10.57 6.82 10.52
CA GLN A 125 11.58 7.52 11.32
C GLN A 125 12.99 6.98 11.08
N ALA A 126 13.14 5.69 10.79
CA ALA A 126 14.42 5.10 10.41
C ALA A 126 14.91 5.59 9.04
N GLU A 127 14.00 5.69 8.06
CA GLU A 127 14.33 6.23 6.73
C GLU A 127 14.71 7.72 6.81
N LEU A 128 13.97 8.51 7.59
CA LEU A 128 14.27 9.92 7.80
C LEU A 128 15.68 10.12 8.40
N ARG A 129 16.00 9.39 9.48
CA ARG A 129 17.34 9.43 10.10
C ARG A 129 18.45 9.03 9.14
N ARG A 130 18.19 8.05 8.26
CA ARG A 130 19.17 7.62 7.26
C ARG A 130 19.45 8.73 6.26
N THR A 131 18.40 9.31 5.67
CA THR A 131 18.54 10.39 4.69
C THR A 131 19.19 11.65 5.30
N GLU A 132 18.92 11.94 6.58
CA GLU A 132 19.62 12.98 7.33
C GLU A 132 21.12 12.69 7.49
N ALA A 133 21.48 11.45 7.81
CA ALA A 133 22.87 11.03 7.91
C ALA A 133 23.60 11.08 6.56
N GLU A 134 22.94 10.69 5.46
CA GLU A 134 23.47 10.77 4.10
C GLU A 134 23.79 12.23 3.71
N LEU A 135 22.86 13.17 3.99
CA LEU A 135 23.11 14.60 3.78
C LEU A 135 24.26 15.11 4.63
N GLN A 136 24.32 14.72 5.91
CA GLN A 136 25.41 15.12 6.79
C GLN A 136 26.77 14.63 6.28
N GLN A 137 26.83 13.39 5.80
CA GLN A 137 28.05 12.82 5.21
C GLN A 137 28.46 13.54 3.92
N ALA A 138 27.50 13.79 3.02
CA ALA A 138 27.76 14.51 1.77
C ALA A 138 28.25 15.95 2.05
N SER A 139 27.64 16.64 3.01
CA SER A 139 28.03 17.99 3.43
C SER A 139 29.45 18.01 4.01
N ARG A 140 29.82 17.02 4.83
CA ARG A 140 31.18 16.90 5.39
C ARG A 140 32.23 16.63 4.32
N ALA A 141 31.91 15.78 3.35
CA ALA A 141 32.81 15.49 2.23
C ALA A 141 33.05 16.77 1.39
N LEU A 142 31.98 17.48 1.02
CA LEU A 142 32.08 18.73 0.28
C LEU A 142 32.85 19.81 1.06
N ALA A 143 32.70 19.88 2.38
CA ALA A 143 33.46 20.82 3.20
C ALA A 143 34.99 20.56 3.18
N GLN A 144 35.43 19.33 2.90
CA GLN A 144 36.85 18.99 2.78
C GLN A 144 37.41 19.36 1.39
N LEU A 145 36.58 19.29 0.35
CA LEU A 145 36.96 19.59 -1.04
C LEU A 145 35.85 20.43 -1.71
N PRO A 146 35.79 21.75 -1.45
CA PRO A 146 34.66 22.58 -1.86
C PRO A 146 34.48 22.72 -3.38
N ASP A 147 35.58 22.63 -4.13
CA ASP A 147 35.61 22.82 -5.58
C ASP A 147 35.36 21.51 -6.37
N ASP A 148 35.14 20.39 -5.68
CA ASP A 148 34.83 19.11 -6.32
C ASP A 148 33.36 19.09 -6.79
N GLU A 149 33.16 19.15 -8.11
CA GLU A 149 31.83 19.15 -8.74
C GLU A 149 30.99 17.92 -8.38
N GLN A 150 31.60 16.74 -8.22
CA GLN A 150 30.86 15.52 -7.87
C GLN A 150 30.33 15.60 -6.44
N LEU A 151 31.11 16.14 -5.51
CA LEU A 151 30.68 16.35 -4.12
C LEU A 151 29.59 17.43 -4.03
N GLN A 152 29.67 18.49 -4.84
CA GLN A 152 28.60 19.50 -4.92
C GLN A 152 27.29 18.89 -5.40
N VAL A 153 27.32 18.07 -6.47
CA VAL A 153 26.14 17.37 -6.97
C VAL A 153 25.59 16.40 -5.93
N ARG A 154 26.47 15.62 -5.26
CA ARG A 154 26.06 14.66 -4.23
C ARG A 154 25.37 15.33 -3.05
N GLU A 155 25.90 16.45 -2.57
CA GLU A 155 25.29 17.23 -1.48
C GLU A 155 23.92 17.77 -1.89
N ARG A 156 23.81 18.36 -3.09
CA ARG A 156 22.54 18.86 -3.62
C ARG A 156 21.49 17.75 -3.69
N LEU A 157 21.83 16.60 -4.26
CA LEU A 157 20.92 15.45 -4.35
C LEU A 157 20.51 14.94 -2.97
N ALA A 158 21.45 14.85 -2.01
CA ALA A 158 21.12 14.44 -0.65
C ALA A 158 20.18 15.43 0.06
N ARG A 159 20.31 16.73 -0.24
CA ARG A 159 19.42 17.78 0.30
C ARG A 159 18.02 17.66 -0.29
N GLU A 160 17.92 17.47 -1.60
CA GLU A 160 16.65 17.23 -2.30
C GLU A 160 15.96 15.95 -1.77
N ASP A 161 16.73 14.89 -1.57
CA ASP A 161 16.24 13.62 -1.04
C ASP A 161 15.64 13.78 0.36
N LEU A 162 16.30 14.52 1.26
CA LEU A 162 15.77 14.82 2.59
C LEU A 162 14.50 15.66 2.53
N ALA A 163 14.45 16.65 1.63
CA ALA A 163 13.25 17.46 1.44
C ALA A 163 12.07 16.62 0.94
N ARG A 164 12.29 15.73 -0.03
CA ARG A 164 11.27 14.79 -0.53
C ARG A 164 10.79 13.83 0.56
N GLU A 165 11.69 13.24 1.34
CA GLU A 165 11.33 12.33 2.45
C GLU A 165 10.48 13.02 3.53
N ARG A 166 10.69 14.34 3.74
CA ARG A 166 9.91 15.12 4.70
C ARG A 166 8.55 15.58 4.19
N GLN A 167 8.43 15.86 2.89
CA GLN A 167 7.27 16.58 2.35
C GLN A 167 6.41 15.79 1.37
N HIS A 168 6.97 14.79 0.68
CA HIS A 168 6.34 14.20 -0.50
C HIS A 168 6.25 12.68 -0.45
N ASP A 169 7.30 12.01 0.02
CA ASP A 169 7.32 10.55 0.05
C ASP A 169 6.31 10.03 1.07
N SER A 170 5.64 8.93 0.75
CA SER A 170 4.70 8.28 1.66
C SER A 170 5.37 7.90 2.98
N ARG A 171 4.64 8.12 4.09
CA ARG A 171 5.02 7.65 5.44
C ARG A 171 4.40 6.29 5.76
N LEU A 172 3.75 5.65 4.79
CA LEU A 172 3.07 4.37 4.95
C LEU A 172 4.00 3.24 4.52
N PHE A 173 4.44 2.42 5.48
CA PHE A 173 5.39 1.35 5.26
C PHE A 173 4.77 -0.03 5.47
N ALA A 174 5.02 -0.97 4.57
CA ALA A 174 4.78 -2.38 4.81
C ALA A 174 5.89 -2.95 5.70
N VAL A 175 5.58 -3.20 6.97
CA VAL A 175 6.58 -3.55 8.00
C VAL A 175 6.59 -5.03 8.36
N ASP A 176 5.49 -5.74 8.12
CA ASP A 176 5.36 -7.16 8.47
C ASP A 176 4.30 -7.84 7.59
N VAL A 177 4.31 -9.18 7.61
CA VAL A 177 3.37 -10.04 6.89
C VAL A 177 2.98 -11.24 7.75
N GLY A 178 1.78 -11.76 7.56
CA GLY A 178 1.32 -12.94 8.28
C GLY A 178 0.04 -13.53 7.70
N LEU A 179 -0.38 -14.66 8.26
CA LEU A 179 -1.61 -15.35 7.86
C LEU A 179 -2.77 -15.16 8.86
N ASP A 180 -2.46 -14.90 10.12
CA ASP A 180 -3.45 -14.78 11.19
C ASP A 180 -3.64 -13.32 11.64
N ALA A 181 -4.85 -12.80 11.42
CA ALA A 181 -5.19 -11.41 11.75
C ALA A 181 -5.11 -11.14 13.25
N ALA A 182 -5.53 -12.08 14.09
CA ALA A 182 -5.57 -11.90 15.54
C ALA A 182 -4.15 -11.77 16.13
N SER A 183 -3.24 -12.65 15.72
CA SER A 183 -1.82 -12.60 16.11
C SER A 183 -1.15 -11.33 15.61
N LEU A 184 -1.43 -10.89 14.37
CA LEU A 184 -0.92 -9.63 13.87
C LEU A 184 -1.45 -8.45 14.69
N ARG A 185 -2.75 -8.40 14.98
CA ARG A 185 -3.34 -7.32 15.77
C ARG A 185 -2.85 -7.32 17.22
N GLN A 186 -2.52 -8.47 17.80
CA GLN A 186 -1.87 -8.54 19.12
C GLN A 186 -0.47 -7.93 19.10
N ARG A 187 0.31 -8.17 18.03
CA ARG A 187 1.65 -7.57 17.87
C ARG A 187 1.59 -6.08 17.52
N TYR A 188 0.57 -5.66 16.78
CA TYR A 188 0.35 -4.28 16.32
C TYR A 188 -0.99 -3.72 16.82
N PRO A 189 -1.13 -3.44 18.13
CA PRO A 189 -2.43 -3.13 18.73
C PRO A 189 -2.98 -1.74 18.39
N ASP A 190 -2.12 -0.78 18.02
CA ASP A 190 -2.53 0.59 17.67
C ASP A 190 -3.25 0.63 16.32
N ARG A 191 -4.58 0.66 16.36
CA ARG A 191 -5.48 0.73 15.19
C ARG A 191 -5.44 2.06 14.44
N SER A 192 -4.84 3.09 15.02
CA SER A 192 -4.69 4.40 14.38
C SER A 192 -3.38 4.54 13.60
N ARG A 193 -2.44 3.62 13.84
CA ARG A 193 -1.11 3.58 13.22
C ARG A 193 -0.92 2.38 12.30
N TYR A 194 -1.49 1.23 12.67
CA TYR A 194 -1.31 -0.02 11.95
C TYR A 194 -2.61 -0.49 11.31
N ALA A 195 -2.56 -0.78 10.00
CA ALA A 195 -3.64 -1.40 9.25
C ALA A 195 -3.26 -2.77 8.72
N LEU A 196 -4.19 -3.73 8.80
CA LEU A 196 -4.04 -5.03 8.18
C LEU A 196 -4.68 -5.00 6.79
N VAL A 197 -3.89 -5.23 5.75
CA VAL A 197 -4.33 -5.15 4.36
C VAL A 197 -4.06 -6.48 3.66
N PRO A 198 -5.07 -7.11 3.04
CA PRO A 198 -4.84 -8.32 2.26
C PRO A 198 -3.91 -8.03 1.08
N GLY A 199 -3.03 -8.97 0.74
CA GLY A 199 -2.10 -8.81 -0.37
C GLY A 199 -1.55 -10.15 -0.84
N THR A 200 -0.55 -10.09 -1.71
CA THR A 200 0.17 -11.29 -2.15
C THR A 200 1.66 -11.16 -2.02
N VAL A 201 2.30 -12.25 -1.62
CA VAL A 201 3.75 -12.42 -1.61
C VAL A 201 4.16 -13.39 -2.70
N SER A 202 5.28 -13.10 -3.36
CA SER A 202 6.00 -14.07 -4.18
C SER A 202 7.34 -14.41 -3.55
N ALA A 203 7.79 -15.64 -3.78
CA ALA A 203 9.09 -16.13 -3.36
C ALA A 203 9.90 -16.60 -4.59
N TRP A 204 11.22 -16.54 -4.48
CA TRP A 204 12.17 -16.99 -5.49
C TRP A 204 13.47 -17.45 -4.84
N CYS A 205 14.28 -18.24 -5.56
CA CYS A 205 15.66 -18.50 -5.14
C CYS A 205 16.49 -17.24 -5.39
N ASP A 206 17.08 -16.68 -4.34
CA ASP A 206 18.27 -15.85 -4.49
C ASP A 206 19.49 -16.78 -4.62
N CYS A 207 19.75 -17.16 -5.88
CA CYS A 207 20.81 -18.07 -6.28
C CYS A 207 22.08 -17.31 -6.74
N SER A 208 22.16 -16.00 -6.49
CA SER A 208 23.26 -15.13 -6.94
C SER A 208 24.53 -15.29 -6.10
N GLY A 209 24.37 -15.69 -4.83
CA GLY A 209 25.46 -15.91 -3.87
C GLY A 209 25.98 -17.34 -3.81
N LYS A 210 27.03 -17.56 -2.99
CA LYS A 210 27.58 -18.90 -2.69
C LYS A 210 26.59 -19.80 -1.94
N VAL A 211 25.66 -19.19 -1.20
CA VAL A 211 24.60 -19.87 -0.46
C VAL A 211 23.28 -19.54 -1.16
N ARG A 212 22.59 -20.58 -1.62
CA ARG A 212 21.23 -20.44 -2.16
C ARG A 212 20.27 -20.24 -1.01
N GLN A 213 19.44 -19.21 -1.10
CA GLN A 213 18.46 -18.90 -0.06
C GLN A 213 17.12 -18.53 -0.67
N LEU A 214 16.05 -18.83 0.06
CA LEU A 214 14.72 -18.40 -0.32
C LEU A 214 14.55 -16.92 0.02
N SER A 215 14.16 -16.13 -0.97
CA SER A 215 13.89 -14.70 -0.84
C SER A 215 12.52 -14.37 -1.41
N GLY A 216 11.94 -13.24 -1.00
CA GLY A 216 10.57 -12.91 -1.35
C GLY A 216 10.26 -11.43 -1.26
N GLN A 217 9.10 -11.05 -1.78
CA GLN A 217 8.59 -9.68 -1.69
C GLN A 217 7.07 -9.65 -1.66
N ILE A 218 6.54 -8.55 -1.15
CA ILE A 218 5.14 -8.19 -1.31
C ILE A 218 4.96 -7.67 -2.75
N ASP A 219 4.12 -8.35 -3.53
CA ASP A 219 3.87 -8.01 -4.92
C ASP A 219 2.82 -6.92 -5.06
N GLN A 220 1.72 -7.05 -4.32
CA GLN A 220 0.56 -6.15 -4.40
C GLN A 220 -0.26 -6.21 -3.11
N LEU A 221 -0.98 -5.12 -2.86
CA LEU A 221 -2.03 -5.03 -1.86
C LEU A 221 -3.38 -5.08 -2.55
N TYR A 222 -4.27 -5.95 -2.08
CA TYR A 222 -5.66 -5.98 -2.50
C TYR A 222 -6.43 -4.80 -1.89
N ASN A 223 -7.45 -4.34 -2.62
CA ASN A 223 -8.27 -3.20 -2.23
C ASN A 223 -7.46 -1.92 -1.96
N SER A 224 -6.29 -1.78 -2.61
CA SER A 224 -5.44 -0.60 -2.51
C SER A 224 -5.97 0.61 -3.29
N SER A 225 -7.01 0.41 -4.11
CA SER A 225 -7.77 1.47 -4.76
C SER A 225 -9.08 1.70 -4.00
N LEU A 226 -9.24 2.92 -3.49
CA LEU A 226 -10.34 3.37 -2.67
C LEU A 226 -11.28 4.24 -3.49
N ASN A 227 -12.50 3.75 -3.70
CA ASN A 227 -13.54 4.56 -4.33
C ASN A 227 -13.84 5.80 -3.48
N VAL A 228 -13.82 6.97 -4.11
CA VAL A 228 -14.16 8.24 -3.48
C VAL A 228 -15.68 8.37 -3.38
N PRO A 229 -16.24 8.51 -2.17
CA PRO A 229 -17.67 8.73 -2.01
C PRO A 229 -18.16 9.97 -2.75
N HIS A 230 -19.39 9.91 -3.26
CA HIS A 230 -19.98 10.92 -4.14
C HIS A 230 -19.83 12.35 -3.59
N ALA A 231 -19.98 12.54 -2.28
CA ALA A 231 -19.88 13.84 -1.61
C ALA A 231 -18.56 14.59 -1.88
N TRP A 232 -17.45 13.88 -2.09
CA TRP A 232 -16.13 14.49 -2.30
C TRP A 232 -15.61 14.36 -3.74
N ARG A 233 -16.32 13.62 -4.58
CA ARG A 233 -15.87 13.27 -5.92
C ARG A 233 -15.59 14.49 -6.80
N SER A 234 -16.53 15.43 -6.86
CA SER A 234 -16.37 16.64 -7.68
C SER A 234 -15.24 17.55 -7.19
N LEU A 235 -15.06 17.64 -5.87
CA LEU A 235 -13.99 18.43 -5.26
C LEU A 235 -12.61 17.84 -5.60
N LEU A 236 -12.43 16.54 -5.34
CA LEU A 236 -11.18 15.85 -5.59
C LEU A 236 -10.85 15.75 -7.09
N ALA A 237 -11.84 15.51 -7.95
CA ALA A 237 -11.61 15.43 -9.40
C ALA A 237 -11.08 16.74 -10.00
N LYS A 238 -11.46 17.89 -9.44
CA LYS A 238 -10.96 19.21 -9.85
C LYS A 238 -9.57 19.52 -9.32
N ARG A 239 -9.25 19.05 -8.11
CA ARG A 239 -8.04 19.44 -7.37
C ARG A 239 -6.88 18.46 -7.57
N LEU A 240 -7.16 17.18 -7.75
CA LEU A 240 -6.12 16.17 -7.90
C LEU A 240 -5.67 16.04 -9.35
N PRO A 241 -4.35 16.09 -9.61
CA PRO A 241 -3.81 15.89 -10.95
C PRO A 241 -4.17 14.50 -11.46
N ALA A 242 -4.45 14.40 -12.76
CA ALA A 242 -4.79 13.13 -13.42
C ALA A 242 -3.59 12.17 -13.54
N SER A 243 -2.38 12.70 -13.45
CA SER A 243 -1.13 11.94 -13.53
C SER A 243 -0.31 12.12 -12.25
N HIS A 244 0.61 11.19 -12.04
CA HIS A 244 1.70 11.33 -11.07
C HIS A 244 2.71 12.34 -11.63
N SER A 245 2.34 13.62 -11.63
CA SER A 245 3.21 14.74 -12.01
C SER A 245 3.89 15.31 -10.77
N ASP A 246 5.06 15.92 -10.95
CA ASP A 246 5.78 16.70 -9.94
C ASP A 246 5.06 18.01 -9.55
N GLU A 247 3.80 18.17 -9.96
CA GLU A 247 3.00 19.35 -9.59
C GLU A 247 2.71 19.35 -8.08
N PRO A 248 2.68 20.53 -7.45
CA PRO A 248 2.33 20.64 -6.04
C PRO A 248 0.97 20.00 -5.78
N ARG A 249 0.97 18.88 -5.03
CA ARG A 249 -0.26 18.19 -4.65
C ARG A 249 -1.02 19.10 -3.67
N PRO A 250 -2.34 19.28 -3.85
CA PRO A 250 -3.13 20.00 -2.86
C PRO A 250 -3.04 19.25 -1.53
N GLY A 251 -2.70 19.95 -0.45
CA GLY A 251 -2.66 19.35 0.88
C GLY A 251 -4.06 18.92 1.30
N PHE A 252 -4.22 17.64 1.67
CA PHE A 252 -5.47 17.14 2.21
C PHE A 252 -5.23 15.99 3.16
N GLN A 253 -6.23 15.70 3.99
CA GLN A 253 -6.23 14.52 4.84
C GLN A 253 -7.54 13.77 4.67
N ALA A 254 -7.46 12.45 4.53
CA ALA A 254 -8.62 11.58 4.47
C ALA A 254 -8.55 10.53 5.57
N ARG A 255 -9.67 10.34 6.28
CA ARG A 255 -9.82 9.24 7.24
C ARG A 255 -10.24 7.98 6.50
N VAL A 256 -9.31 7.05 6.37
CA VAL A 256 -9.50 5.74 5.75
C VAL A 256 -9.66 4.70 6.84
N ASN A 257 -10.78 3.98 6.81
CA ASN A 257 -11.03 2.88 7.74
C ASN A 257 -10.95 1.55 7.01
N TYR A 258 -10.46 0.52 7.68
CA TYR A 258 -10.53 -0.87 7.25
C TYR A 258 -11.53 -1.61 8.12
N GLY A 259 -12.44 -2.35 7.50
CA GLY A 259 -13.55 -2.98 8.19
C GLY A 259 -13.30 -4.42 8.59
N GLN A 260 -14.35 -5.10 9.03
CA GLN A 260 -14.29 -6.52 9.42
C GLN A 260 -13.88 -7.44 8.26
N ARG A 261 -14.13 -7.04 7.01
CA ARG A 261 -13.71 -7.76 5.79
C ARG A 261 -12.38 -7.23 5.23
N LEU A 262 -11.71 -6.34 5.97
CA LEU A 262 -10.50 -5.62 5.55
C LEU A 262 -10.68 -4.83 4.25
N GLU A 263 -11.92 -4.49 3.92
CA GLU A 263 -12.24 -3.62 2.79
C GLU A 263 -12.23 -2.16 3.27
N PRO A 264 -11.45 -1.27 2.61
CA PRO A 264 -11.32 0.09 3.06
C PRO A 264 -12.47 0.99 2.61
N TRP A 265 -12.74 2.05 3.37
CA TRP A 265 -13.58 3.17 2.92
C TRP A 265 -13.11 4.50 3.49
N ILE A 266 -13.36 5.57 2.73
CA ILE A 266 -13.14 6.95 3.18
C ILE A 266 -14.36 7.40 3.97
N SER A 267 -14.14 7.90 5.18
CA SER A 267 -15.20 8.41 6.07
C SER A 267 -15.21 9.92 6.23
N ALA A 268 -14.08 10.58 5.99
CA ALA A 268 -13.95 12.02 6.07
C ALA A 268 -12.80 12.49 5.19
N ILE A 269 -12.90 13.73 4.69
CA ILE A 269 -11.82 14.44 4.01
C ILE A 269 -11.75 15.86 4.58
N HIS A 270 -10.54 16.34 4.83
CA HIS A 270 -10.21 17.64 5.43
C HIS A 270 -9.11 18.34 4.62
N GLY A 271 -8.98 19.66 4.79
CA GLY A 271 -7.88 20.44 4.20
C GLY A 271 -8.11 20.91 2.76
N LEU A 272 -9.11 20.37 2.06
CA LEU A 272 -9.57 20.89 0.78
C LEU A 272 -10.64 21.96 1.04
N ALA A 273 -10.21 23.21 1.22
CA ALA A 273 -11.14 24.34 1.21
C ALA A 273 -11.76 24.50 -0.19
N GLU A 274 -13.00 25.00 -0.24
CA GLU A 274 -13.69 25.33 -1.50
C GLU A 274 -12.91 26.37 -2.32
#